data_AF-A0A0R3TFR5-F1
#
_entry.id   AF-A0A0R3TFR5-F1
#
_cell.length_a   1.000
_cell.length_b   1.000
_cell.length_c   1.000
_cell.angle_alpha   90.00
_cell.angle_beta   90.00
_cell.angle_gamma   90.00
#
_symmetry.space_group_name_H-M   'P 1'
#
loop_
_entity.id
_entity.type
_entity.pdbx_description
1 polymer ?
#
loop_
_entity_poly.entity_id
_entity_poly.type
_entity_poly.pdbx_seq_one_letter_code
_entity_poly.pdbx_strand_id
1 'polypeptide(L)'
;MSALPRAYHVEIEITNFTTSWSDGLAMCALIHRHCPDLLDFAKLAAPNVTPVNRLSEAFNMAEKVFHMPEVVSATDFIACSNDERCIIAVVATWYHRLNENRNFKRSSNRLGVVLNRAVTAGRHMTAYIREVYNLRNWMKSNLRFLEELSTFKDIQIISKKLNQWRKKEKQKRSEAICQIEFMWLNLKGENLAWGYRTPNPPTGFEFPTIYKIWLQLEEMEKVCAKRIQSGIEAESRKMTHLEKFNKKAELHKMWLLESEQLLEMTSQSDARTSPC
;
A
#
# COMPACT_ATOMS: atom_id res chain seq x y z
N MET A 1 29.27 6.29 9.18
CA MET A 1 28.52 7.06 10.20
C MET A 1 29.39 7.12 11.43
N SER A 2 29.91 8.30 11.73
CA SER A 2 30.88 8.58 12.79
C SER A 2 30.36 8.16 14.16
N ALA A 3 31.10 7.29 14.84
CA ALA A 3 30.89 6.97 16.24
C ALA A 3 31.00 8.27 17.06
N LEU A 4 29.93 8.61 17.80
CA LEU A 4 29.96 9.68 18.78
C LEU A 4 31.04 9.36 19.83
N PRO A 5 31.86 10.32 20.28
CA PRO A 5 32.88 10.07 21.29
C PRO A 5 32.21 9.60 22.58
N ARG A 6 32.79 8.58 23.22
CA ARG A 6 32.39 8.12 24.56
C ARG A 6 32.32 9.33 25.50
N ALA A 7 31.15 9.57 26.07
CA ALA A 7 30.91 10.63 27.03
C ALA A 7 31.93 10.53 28.17
N TYR A 8 32.66 11.63 28.40
CA TYR A 8 33.56 11.81 29.53
C TYR A 8 32.69 11.92 30.80
N HIS A 9 32.32 10.78 31.39
CA HIS A 9 31.54 10.77 32.62
C HIS A 9 32.49 11.00 33.79
N VAL A 10 32.42 12.20 34.37
CA VAL A 10 32.95 12.42 35.73
C VAL A 10 32.14 11.54 36.66
N GLU A 11 32.79 10.56 37.30
CA GLU A 11 32.16 9.72 38.31
C GLU A 11 31.92 10.57 39.57
N ILE A 12 30.65 10.65 39.98
CA ILE A 12 30.27 11.26 41.25
C ILE A 12 29.95 10.13 42.22
N GLU A 13 30.67 10.08 43.32
CA GLU A 13 30.39 9.18 44.42
C GLU A 13 29.47 9.87 45.43
N ILE A 14 28.27 9.31 45.64
CA ILE A 14 27.30 9.82 46.63
C ILE A 14 27.22 8.79 47.76
N THR A 15 27.73 9.15 48.94
CA THR A 15 27.80 8.23 50.09
C THR A 15 26.82 8.58 51.21
N ASN A 16 26.25 9.80 51.17
CA ASN A 16 25.32 10.30 52.18
C ASN A 16 24.31 11.31 51.61
N PHE A 17 23.29 11.68 52.39
CA PHE A 17 22.34 12.74 52.09
C PHE A 17 22.68 14.05 52.82
N THR A 18 23.95 14.36 52.98
CA THR A 18 24.42 15.63 53.57
C THR A 18 25.53 16.24 52.71
N THR A 19 26.79 15.97 53.05
CA THR A 19 27.97 16.59 52.43
C THR A 19 28.13 16.23 50.95
N SER A 20 27.69 15.04 50.52
CA SER A 20 27.77 14.60 49.12
C SER A 20 26.97 15.46 48.14
N TRP A 21 26.05 16.30 48.62
CA TRP A 21 25.18 17.15 47.82
C TRP A 21 25.54 18.64 47.91
N SER A 22 26.38 19.00 48.87
CA SER A 22 26.74 20.39 49.19
C SER A 22 27.51 21.11 48.07
N ASP A 23 28.21 20.37 47.21
CA ASP A 23 28.99 20.90 46.09
C ASP A 23 28.13 21.19 44.84
N GLY A 24 26.85 20.83 44.86
CA GLY A 24 25.89 21.04 43.78
C GLY A 24 26.04 20.12 42.56
N LEU A 25 27.11 19.32 42.50
CA LEU A 25 27.44 18.52 41.31
C LEU A 25 26.49 17.32 41.17
N ALA A 26 26.09 16.71 42.29
CA ALA A 26 25.10 15.65 42.33
C ALA A 26 23.73 16.10 41.77
N MET A 27 23.29 17.33 42.07
CA MET A 27 22.04 17.88 41.52
C MET A 27 22.14 18.14 40.02
N CYS A 28 23.28 18.65 39.53
CA CYS A 28 23.54 18.81 38.10
C CYS A 28 23.49 17.47 37.36
N ALA A 29 24.04 16.42 37.96
CA ALA A 29 24.06 15.08 37.37
C ALA A 29 22.67 14.45 37.25
N LEU A 30 21.76 14.71 38.20
CA LEU A 30 20.37 14.27 38.09
C LEU A 30 19.69 14.82 36.84
N ILE A 31 19.88 16.11 36.54
CA ILE A 31 19.34 16.73 35.32
C ILE A 31 20.00 16.14 34.08
N HIS A 32 21.34 16.08 34.05
CA HIS A 32 22.10 15.56 32.92
C HIS A 32 21.70 14.10 32.58
N ARG A 33 21.38 13.28 33.58
CA ARG A 33 20.88 11.91 33.37
C ARG A 33 19.52 11.88 32.66
N HIS A 34 18.63 12.83 32.95
CA HIS A 34 17.30 12.89 32.35
C HIS A 34 17.27 13.65 31.01
N CYS A 35 18.18 14.60 30.82
CA CYS A 35 18.34 15.37 29.60
C CYS A 35 19.81 15.81 29.44
N PRO A 36 20.66 14.99 28.79
CA PRO A 36 22.09 15.28 28.70
C PRO A 36 22.39 16.55 27.90
N ASP A 37 21.55 16.88 26.92
CA ASP A 37 21.73 18.04 26.05
C ASP A 37 21.46 19.39 26.75
N LEU A 38 20.97 19.36 27.99
CA LEU A 38 20.46 20.55 28.67
C LEU A 38 21.51 21.28 29.51
N LEU A 39 22.50 20.56 30.01
CA LEU A 39 23.57 21.10 30.84
C LEU A 39 24.91 20.73 30.26
N ASP A 40 25.80 21.71 30.13
CA ASP A 40 27.21 21.46 29.87
C ASP A 40 27.88 20.96 31.16
N PHE A 41 27.68 19.67 31.43
CA PHE A 41 28.12 19.04 32.67
C PHE A 41 29.65 19.09 32.83
N ALA A 42 30.40 19.05 31.73
CA ALA A 42 31.86 19.17 31.75
C ALA A 42 32.32 20.54 32.26
N LYS A 43 31.64 21.63 31.86
CA LYS A 43 31.92 22.97 32.39
C LYS A 43 31.54 23.09 33.86
N LEU A 44 30.41 22.53 34.26
CA LEU A 44 29.95 22.60 35.66
C LEU A 44 30.81 21.76 36.61
N ALA A 45 31.40 20.67 36.13
CA ALA A 45 32.33 19.83 36.89
C ALA A 45 33.72 20.48 37.09
N ALA A 46 34.00 21.61 36.43
CA ALA A 46 35.28 22.29 36.57
C ALA A 46 35.47 22.85 38.01
N PRO A 47 36.70 22.83 38.54
CA PRO A 47 36.98 23.21 39.94
C PRO A 47 36.81 24.71 40.21
N ASN A 48 36.79 25.55 39.16
CA ASN A 48 36.60 27.00 39.25
C ASN A 48 35.13 27.41 39.42
N VAL A 49 34.17 26.47 39.32
CA VAL A 49 32.75 26.77 39.47
C VAL A 49 32.33 26.58 40.92
N THR A 50 31.80 27.65 41.54
CA THR A 50 31.32 27.61 42.93
C THR A 50 30.06 26.75 43.07
N PRO A 51 29.82 26.12 44.24
CA PRO A 51 28.61 25.32 44.49
C PRO A 51 27.30 26.08 44.25
N VAL A 52 27.23 27.36 44.65
CA VAL A 52 26.06 28.23 44.43
C VAL A 52 25.73 28.32 42.95
N ASN A 53 26.73 28.58 42.10
CA ASN A 53 26.54 28.67 40.64
C ASN A 53 26.08 27.35 40.01
N ARG A 54 26.57 26.20 40.50
CA ARG A 54 26.13 24.88 40.01
C ARG A 54 24.66 24.64 40.36
N LEU A 55 24.29 24.89 41.61
CA LEU A 55 22.93 24.72 42.10
C LEU A 55 21.97 25.70 41.42
N SER A 56 22.36 26.97 41.26
CA SER A 56 21.52 27.95 40.57
C SER A 56 21.26 27.55 39.13
N GLU A 57 22.28 27.07 38.41
CA GLU A 57 22.11 26.60 37.03
C GLU A 57 21.20 25.37 36.99
N ALA A 58 21.42 24.39 37.86
CA ALA A 58 20.56 23.21 37.95
C ALA A 58 19.11 23.58 38.26
N PHE A 59 18.87 24.45 39.24
CA PHE A 59 17.52 24.84 39.67
C PHE A 59 16.82 25.67 38.59
N ASN A 60 17.52 26.61 37.97
CA ASN A 60 17.00 27.38 36.84
C ASN A 60 16.61 26.47 35.66
N MET A 61 17.42 25.48 35.34
CA MET A 61 17.10 24.53 34.26
C MET A 61 15.96 23.59 34.65
N ALA A 62 15.87 23.21 35.93
CA ALA A 62 14.77 22.42 36.44
C ALA A 62 13.42 23.14 36.34
N GLU A 63 13.40 24.43 36.68
CA GLU A 63 12.23 25.28 36.55
C GLU A 63 11.85 25.50 35.09
N LYS A 64 12.81 25.88 34.23
CA LYS A 64 12.53 26.20 32.83
C LYS A 64 12.04 25.02 32.01
N VAL A 65 12.62 23.83 32.20
CA VAL A 65 12.37 22.67 31.32
C VAL A 65 11.43 21.65 31.92
N PHE A 66 11.51 21.44 33.23
CA PHE A 66 10.67 20.47 33.91
C PHE A 66 9.53 21.11 34.68
N HIS A 67 9.42 22.46 34.66
CA HIS A 67 8.40 23.23 35.37
C HIS A 67 8.33 22.87 36.86
N MET A 68 9.50 22.60 37.46
CA MET A 68 9.58 22.34 38.89
C MET A 68 9.55 23.67 39.65
N PRO A 69 8.63 23.84 40.62
CA PRO A 69 8.64 25.02 41.47
C PRO A 69 9.94 25.07 42.28
N GLU A 70 10.51 26.26 42.44
CA GLU A 70 11.64 26.47 43.32
C GLU A 70 11.21 26.21 44.76
N VAL A 71 11.63 25.05 45.30
CA VAL A 71 11.31 24.65 46.69
C VAL A 71 12.30 25.31 47.67
N VAL A 72 13.55 25.49 47.24
CA VAL A 72 14.67 26.01 48.05
C VAL A 72 15.63 26.75 47.12
N SER A 73 16.16 27.89 47.56
CA SER A 73 17.17 28.63 46.81
C SER A 73 18.54 27.94 46.85
N ALA A 74 19.43 28.24 45.90
CA ALA A 74 20.78 27.65 45.87
C ALA A 74 21.57 27.92 47.17
N THR A 75 21.42 29.10 47.77
CA THR A 75 22.09 29.47 49.03
C THR A 75 21.49 28.73 50.22
N ASP A 76 20.17 28.58 50.28
CA ASP A 76 19.48 27.90 51.39
C ASP A 76 19.73 26.40 51.36
N PHE A 77 19.84 25.81 50.17
CA PHE A 77 20.18 24.39 49.99
C PHE A 77 21.57 24.07 50.53
N ILE A 78 22.54 24.96 50.31
CA ILE A 78 23.90 24.82 50.88
C ILE A 78 23.85 25.05 52.40
N ALA A 79 23.11 26.05 52.87
CA ALA A 79 22.99 26.32 54.30
C ALA A 79 22.38 25.13 55.07
N CYS A 80 21.43 24.41 54.46
CA CYS A 80 20.82 23.22 55.06
C CYS A 80 21.54 21.90 54.73
N SER A 81 22.69 21.90 54.05
CA SER A 81 23.33 20.67 53.57
C SER A 81 23.85 19.75 54.68
N ASN A 82 23.91 20.24 55.92
CA ASN A 82 24.24 19.43 57.10
C ASN A 82 23.02 18.73 57.70
N ASP A 83 21.80 19.09 57.30
CA ASP A 83 20.56 18.43 57.68
C ASP A 83 20.10 17.45 56.59
N GLU A 84 20.23 16.16 56.91
CA GLU A 84 19.86 15.07 56.00
C GLU A 84 18.39 15.16 55.55
N ARG A 85 17.49 15.61 56.43
CA ARG A 85 16.06 15.70 56.12
C ARG A 85 15.78 16.76 55.07
N CYS A 86 16.53 17.86 55.09
CA CYS A 86 16.42 18.92 54.08
C CYS A 86 16.79 18.39 52.69
N ILE A 87 17.95 17.75 52.57
CA ILE A 87 18.43 17.20 51.30
C ILE A 87 17.49 16.10 50.79
N ILE A 88 17.05 15.18 51.65
CA ILE A 88 16.11 14.12 51.27
C ILE A 88 14.81 14.71 50.72
N ALA A 89 14.23 15.73 51.36
CA ALA A 89 12.99 16.33 50.92
C ALA A 89 13.10 16.94 49.50
N VAL A 90 14.20 17.66 49.23
CA VAL A 90 14.47 18.25 47.92
C VAL A 90 14.71 17.16 46.87
N VAL A 91 15.60 16.21 47.15
CA VAL A 91 15.94 15.12 46.21
C VAL A 91 14.74 14.23 45.92
N ALA A 92 13.91 13.91 46.92
CA ALA A 92 12.67 13.15 46.73
C ALA A 92 11.68 13.89 45.84
N THR A 93 11.50 15.20 46.07
CA THR A 93 10.64 16.05 45.22
C THR A 93 11.13 16.03 43.77
N TRP A 94 12.43 16.20 43.56
CA TRP A 94 13.06 16.13 42.25
C TRP A 94 12.91 14.75 41.61
N TYR A 95 13.09 13.67 42.36
CA TYR A 95 12.91 12.30 41.89
C TYR A 95 11.49 12.06 41.37
N HIS A 96 10.47 12.49 42.11
CA HIS A 96 9.08 12.35 41.68
C HIS A 96 8.83 13.12 40.38
N ARG A 97 9.23 14.39 40.30
CA ARG A 97 9.01 15.24 39.12
C ARG A 97 9.78 14.78 37.88
N LEU A 98 11.05 14.42 38.03
CA LEU A 98 11.86 13.92 36.91
C LEU A 98 11.32 12.59 36.37
N ASN A 99 10.79 11.73 37.25
CA ASN A 99 10.16 10.48 36.84
C ASN A 99 8.77 10.68 36.22
N GLU A 100 7.95 11.60 36.71
CA GLU A 100 6.70 12.00 36.07
C GLU A 100 6.95 12.42 34.63
N ASN A 101 7.93 13.31 34.40
CA ASN A 101 8.31 13.75 33.05
C ASN A 101 8.83 12.61 32.17
N ARG A 102 9.65 11.71 32.71
CA ARG A 102 10.11 10.51 31.99
C ARG A 102 8.96 9.58 31.62
N ASN A 103 8.02 9.36 32.54
CA ASN A 103 6.84 8.54 32.33
C ASN A 103 5.90 9.18 31.31
N PHE A 104 5.75 10.50 31.33
CA PHE A 104 5.01 11.27 30.33
C PHE A 104 5.65 11.15 28.94
N LYS A 105 6.97 11.29 28.81
CA LYS A 105 7.67 11.04 27.54
C LYS A 105 7.44 9.62 27.02
N ARG A 106 7.49 8.62 27.91
CA ARG A 106 7.20 7.21 27.56
C ARG A 106 5.76 7.00 27.11
N SER A 107 4.77 7.56 27.82
CA SER A 107 3.36 7.44 27.45
C SER A 107 3.08 8.17 26.14
N SER A 108 3.65 9.37 25.95
CA SER A 108 3.56 10.13 24.70
C SER A 108 4.16 9.35 23.52
N ASN A 109 5.33 8.73 23.69
CA ASN A 109 5.92 7.87 22.66
C ASN A 109 5.01 6.68 22.31
N ARG A 110 4.40 6.04 23.32
CA ARG A 110 3.43 4.95 23.09
C ARG A 110 2.19 5.44 22.35
N LEU A 111 1.66 6.61 22.71
CA LEU A 111 0.55 7.24 21.99
C LEU A 111 0.94 7.57 20.53
N GLY A 112 2.16 8.05 20.30
CA GLY A 112 2.69 8.29 18.97
C GLY A 112 2.71 7.02 18.10
N VAL A 113 3.10 5.88 18.67
CA VAL A 113 3.05 4.58 17.97
C VAL A 113 1.62 4.20 17.61
N VAL A 114 0.67 4.34 18.54
CA VAL A 114 -0.75 4.04 18.31
C VAL A 114 -1.36 4.96 17.25
N LEU A 115 -1.04 6.26 17.30
CA LEU A 115 -1.56 7.25 16.36
C LEU A 115 -0.98 7.04 14.95
N ASN A 116 0.34 6.87 14.83
CA ASN A 116 0.99 6.62 13.55
C ASN A 116 0.37 5.38 12.88
N ARG A 117 0.08 4.35 13.66
CA ARG A 117 -0.60 3.15 13.19
C ARG A 117 -2.03 3.40 12.70
N ALA A 118 -2.83 4.16 13.44
CA ALA A 118 -4.18 4.52 12.99
C ALA A 118 -4.12 5.28 11.65
N VAL A 119 -3.13 6.17 11.52
CA VAL A 119 -2.85 6.91 10.28
C VAL A 119 -2.41 5.97 9.14
N THR A 120 -1.51 5.02 9.37
CA THR A 120 -1.08 4.06 8.33
C THR A 120 -2.23 3.16 7.88
N ALA A 121 -3.05 2.65 8.81
CA ALA A 121 -4.24 1.88 8.48
C ALA A 121 -5.24 2.69 7.63
N GLY A 122 -5.44 3.98 7.96
CA GLY A 122 -6.26 4.90 7.15
C GLY A 122 -5.69 5.12 5.74
N ARG A 123 -4.36 5.23 5.61
CA ARG A 123 -3.69 5.32 4.31
C ARG A 123 -3.87 4.04 3.48
N HIS A 124 -3.70 2.87 4.09
CA HIS A 124 -3.94 1.57 3.44
C HIS A 124 -5.39 1.45 2.94
N MET A 125 -6.37 1.85 3.75
CA MET A 125 -7.78 1.87 3.35
C MET A 125 -8.05 2.83 2.19
N THR A 126 -7.45 4.02 2.20
CA THR A 126 -7.60 5.00 1.11
C THR A 126 -6.98 4.49 -0.19
N ALA A 127 -5.81 3.87 -0.12
CA ALA A 127 -5.17 3.23 -1.27
C ALA A 127 -6.03 2.10 -1.84
N TYR A 128 -6.60 1.25 -0.95
CA TYR A 128 -7.54 0.20 -1.34
C TYR A 128 -8.75 0.78 -2.09
N ILE A 129 -9.43 1.77 -1.51
CA ILE A 129 -10.61 2.41 -2.13
C ILE A 129 -10.28 2.97 -3.52
N ARG A 130 -9.10 3.59 -3.67
CA ARG A 130 -8.64 4.15 -4.95
C ARG A 130 -8.49 3.07 -6.02
N GLU A 131 -7.81 1.97 -5.71
CA GLU A 131 -7.62 0.88 -6.68
C GLU A 131 -8.93 0.18 -7.03
N VAL A 132 -9.79 -0.04 -6.04
CA VAL A 132 -11.14 -0.58 -6.26
C VAL A 132 -11.96 0.33 -7.18
N TYR A 133 -11.92 1.65 -6.96
CA TYR A 133 -12.61 2.63 -7.81
C TYR A 133 -12.14 2.54 -9.26
N ASN A 134 -10.82 2.54 -9.48
CA ASN A 134 -10.21 2.45 -10.79
C ASN A 134 -10.60 1.14 -11.51
N LEU A 135 -10.52 0.01 -10.80
CA LEU A 135 -10.90 -1.29 -11.34
C LEU A 135 -12.40 -1.33 -11.67
N ARG A 136 -13.27 -0.81 -10.80
CA ARG A 136 -14.72 -0.81 -11.01
C ARG A 136 -15.12 0.01 -12.24
N ASN A 137 -14.52 1.18 -12.44
CA ASN A 137 -14.77 2.00 -13.62
C ASN A 137 -14.30 1.31 -14.91
N TRP A 138 -13.13 0.66 -14.85
CA TRP A 138 -12.63 -0.14 -15.96
C TRP A 138 -13.57 -1.32 -16.26
N MET A 139 -14.01 -2.08 -15.24
CA MET A 139 -14.93 -3.20 -15.42
C MET A 139 -16.24 -2.76 -16.06
N LYS A 140 -16.86 -1.67 -15.58
CA LYS A 140 -18.10 -1.13 -16.16
C LYS A 140 -17.94 -0.75 -17.63
N SER A 141 -16.83 -0.12 -17.99
CA SER A 141 -16.55 0.28 -19.38
C SER A 141 -16.35 -0.95 -20.27
N ASN A 142 -15.69 -1.99 -19.76
CA ASN A 142 -15.43 -3.22 -20.49
C ASN A 142 -16.65 -4.12 -20.62
N LEU A 143 -17.54 -4.11 -19.63
CA LEU A 143 -18.82 -4.80 -19.72
C LEU A 143 -19.64 -4.24 -20.90
N ARG A 144 -19.72 -2.91 -21.02
CA ARG A 144 -20.35 -2.25 -22.17
C ARG A 144 -19.67 -2.60 -23.50
N PHE A 145 -18.33 -2.57 -23.54
CA PHE A 145 -17.57 -2.95 -24.74
C PHE A 145 -17.84 -4.40 -25.17
N LEU A 146 -17.91 -5.35 -24.22
CA LEU A 146 -18.21 -6.76 -24.51
C LEU A 146 -19.67 -6.95 -24.96
N GLU A 147 -20.61 -6.23 -24.34
CA GLU A 147 -22.01 -6.18 -24.78
C GLU A 147 -22.11 -5.69 -26.23
N GLU A 148 -21.47 -4.56 -26.56
CA GLU A 148 -21.42 -4.05 -27.93
C GLU A 148 -20.75 -5.05 -28.89
N LEU A 149 -19.61 -5.66 -28.50
CA LEU A 149 -18.93 -6.68 -29.29
C LEU A 149 -19.83 -7.87 -29.62
N SER A 150 -20.68 -8.29 -28.67
CA SER A 150 -21.60 -9.41 -28.86
C SER A 150 -22.65 -9.15 -29.94
N THR A 151 -22.94 -7.88 -30.26
CA THR A 151 -23.94 -7.50 -31.26
C THR A 151 -23.43 -7.51 -32.70
N PHE A 152 -22.10 -7.47 -32.92
CA PHE A 152 -21.54 -7.45 -34.27
C PHE A 152 -21.93 -8.72 -35.06
N LYS A 153 -22.06 -8.57 -36.38
CA LYS A 153 -22.37 -9.68 -37.31
C LYS A 153 -21.12 -10.39 -37.82
N ASP A 154 -20.04 -9.65 -38.01
CA ASP A 154 -18.78 -10.19 -38.55
C ASP A 154 -17.95 -10.87 -37.45
N ILE A 155 -17.80 -12.19 -37.58
CA ILE A 155 -17.12 -13.05 -36.61
C ILE A 155 -15.60 -12.77 -36.58
N GLN A 156 -14.99 -12.41 -37.70
CA GLN A 156 -13.56 -12.10 -37.79
C GLN A 156 -13.25 -10.81 -37.04
N ILE A 157 -14.12 -9.81 -37.15
CA ILE A 157 -14.01 -8.55 -36.40
C ILE A 157 -14.13 -8.80 -34.89
N ILE A 158 -15.11 -9.59 -34.46
CA ILE A 158 -15.30 -9.94 -33.03
C ILE A 158 -14.06 -10.66 -32.50
N SER A 159 -13.56 -11.67 -33.22
CA SER A 159 -12.38 -12.46 -32.84
C SER A 159 -11.12 -11.59 -32.70
N LYS A 160 -10.86 -10.72 -33.68
CA LYS A 160 -9.70 -9.82 -33.67
C LYS A 160 -9.74 -8.84 -32.50
N LYS A 161 -10.88 -8.18 -32.28
CA LYS A 161 -11.06 -7.21 -31.19
C LYS A 161 -10.97 -7.88 -29.82
N LEU A 162 -11.61 -9.04 -29.63
CA LEU A 162 -11.57 -9.79 -28.37
C LEU A 162 -10.16 -10.25 -28.01
N ASN A 163 -9.39 -10.75 -29.00
CA ASN A 163 -8.02 -11.19 -28.78
C ASN A 163 -7.06 -10.03 -28.45
N GLN A 164 -7.25 -8.86 -29.07
CA GLN A 164 -6.49 -7.66 -28.73
C GLN A 164 -6.77 -7.20 -27.28
N TRP A 165 -8.04 -7.21 -26.89
CA TRP A 165 -8.47 -6.86 -25.54
C TRP A 165 -7.90 -7.82 -24.48
N ARG A 166 -7.97 -9.14 -24.71
CA ARG A 166 -7.39 -10.17 -23.82
C ARG A 166 -5.91 -9.95 -23.56
N LYS A 167 -5.13 -9.71 -24.62
CA LYS A 167 -3.67 -9.57 -24.53
C LYS A 167 -3.24 -8.29 -23.82
N LYS A 168 -3.95 -7.18 -24.02
CA LYS A 168 -3.53 -5.87 -23.51
C LYS A 168 -4.12 -5.52 -22.15
N GLU A 169 -5.43 -5.72 -21.99
CA GLU A 169 -6.17 -5.16 -20.87
C GLU A 169 -6.51 -6.20 -19.80
N LYS A 170 -6.98 -7.39 -20.18
CA LYS A 170 -7.41 -8.41 -19.22
C LYS A 170 -6.27 -8.86 -18.29
N GLN A 171 -5.08 -9.12 -18.85
CA GLN A 171 -3.92 -9.57 -18.07
C GLN A 171 -3.56 -8.59 -16.94
N LYS A 172 -3.39 -7.30 -17.29
CA LYS A 172 -3.05 -6.24 -16.34
C LYS A 172 -4.09 -6.05 -15.23
N ARG A 173 -5.36 -6.40 -15.51
CA ARG A 173 -6.47 -6.20 -14.58
C ARG A 173 -6.74 -7.42 -13.71
N SER A 174 -6.35 -8.61 -14.16
CA SER A 174 -6.26 -9.79 -13.29
C SER A 174 -5.25 -9.58 -12.16
N GLU A 175 -4.09 -8.99 -12.47
CA GLU A 175 -3.06 -8.63 -11.47
C GLU A 175 -3.61 -7.60 -10.46
N ALA A 176 -4.37 -6.61 -10.94
CA ALA A 176 -4.98 -5.60 -10.07
C ALA A 176 -5.99 -6.19 -9.07
N ILE A 177 -6.74 -7.24 -9.44
CA ILE A 177 -7.66 -7.92 -8.50
C ILE A 177 -6.89 -8.62 -7.39
N CYS A 178 -5.85 -9.39 -7.75
CA CYS A 178 -4.99 -10.03 -6.76
C CYS A 178 -4.33 -9.00 -5.83
N GLN A 179 -3.90 -7.86 -6.38
CA GLN A 179 -3.33 -6.77 -5.59
C GLN A 179 -4.36 -6.18 -4.62
N ILE A 180 -5.60 -5.94 -5.05
CA ILE A 180 -6.68 -5.44 -4.20
C ILE A 180 -7.00 -6.42 -3.07
N GLU A 181 -7.03 -7.73 -3.37
CA GLU A 181 -7.23 -8.78 -2.37
C GLU A 181 -6.10 -8.77 -1.34
N PHE A 182 -4.85 -8.71 -1.81
CA PHE A 182 -3.67 -8.63 -0.96
C PHE A 182 -3.69 -7.39 -0.06
N MET A 183 -4.01 -6.21 -0.60
CA MET A 183 -4.14 -4.98 0.18
C MET A 183 -5.18 -5.11 1.29
N TRP A 184 -6.32 -5.75 0.98
CA TRP A 184 -7.38 -5.98 1.96
C TRP A 184 -6.97 -6.98 3.05
N LEU A 185 -6.34 -8.09 2.66
CA LEU A 185 -5.85 -9.11 3.59
C LEU A 185 -4.74 -8.57 4.49
N ASN A 186 -3.82 -7.76 3.93
CA ASN A 186 -2.78 -7.10 4.72
C ASN A 186 -3.38 -6.13 5.74
N LEU A 187 -4.31 -5.26 5.32
CA LEU A 187 -4.97 -4.35 6.24
C LEU A 187 -5.68 -5.09 7.39
N LYS A 188 -6.35 -6.20 7.06
CA LYS A 188 -6.99 -7.07 8.06
C LYS A 188 -5.98 -7.73 9.00
N GLY A 189 -4.94 -8.34 8.44
CA GLY A 189 -3.91 -9.06 9.19
C GLY A 189 -3.14 -8.12 10.11
N GLU A 190 -2.73 -6.95 9.59
CA GLU A 190 -2.09 -5.91 10.37
C GLU A 190 -2.97 -5.48 11.55
N ASN A 191 -4.23 -5.12 11.31
CA ASN A 191 -5.14 -4.70 12.39
C ASN A 191 -5.40 -5.79 13.43
N LEU A 192 -5.60 -7.03 12.97
CA LEU A 192 -5.86 -8.18 13.85
C LEU A 192 -4.66 -8.48 14.75
N ALA A 193 -3.43 -8.43 14.21
CA ALA A 193 -2.21 -8.66 14.99
C ALA A 193 -2.05 -7.69 16.18
N TRP A 194 -2.82 -6.60 16.19
CA TRP A 194 -2.80 -5.58 17.24
C TRP A 194 -4.12 -5.48 18.00
N GLY A 195 -5.03 -6.44 17.79
CA GLY A 195 -6.32 -6.49 18.49
C GLY A 195 -7.36 -5.47 18.02
N TYR A 196 -7.14 -4.80 16.89
CA TYR A 196 -8.09 -3.84 16.33
C TYR A 196 -9.03 -4.50 15.32
N ARG A 197 -10.30 -4.07 15.30
CA ARG A 197 -11.22 -4.40 14.21
C ARG A 197 -10.92 -3.52 13.01
N THR A 198 -10.82 -4.15 11.84
CA THR A 198 -10.68 -3.40 10.59
C THR A 198 -12.04 -2.80 10.21
N PRO A 199 -12.11 -1.48 9.94
CA PRO A 199 -13.32 -0.87 9.42
C PRO A 199 -13.71 -1.52 8.08
N ASN A 200 -15.01 -1.79 7.90
CA ASN A 200 -15.49 -2.24 6.59
C ASN A 200 -15.33 -1.12 5.56
N PRO A 201 -15.03 -1.45 4.30
CA PRO A 201 -14.98 -0.45 3.24
C PRO A 201 -16.38 0.12 2.99
N PRO A 202 -16.47 1.30 2.36
CA PRO A 202 -17.75 1.89 1.98
C PRO A 202 -18.61 0.91 1.17
N THR A 203 -19.93 1.08 1.24
CA THR A 203 -20.87 0.18 0.54
C THR A 203 -20.55 0.10 -0.95
N GLY A 204 -20.43 -1.13 -1.45
CA GLY A 204 -20.07 -1.40 -2.86
C GLY A 204 -18.57 -1.33 -3.19
N PHE A 205 -17.71 -1.05 -2.21
CA PHE A 205 -16.25 -1.21 -2.30
C PHE A 205 -15.76 -2.50 -1.65
N GLU A 206 -16.67 -3.36 -1.20
CA GLU A 206 -16.34 -4.64 -0.60
C GLU A 206 -15.82 -5.62 -1.65
N PHE A 207 -14.79 -6.39 -1.28
CA PHE A 207 -14.20 -7.39 -2.16
C PHE A 207 -15.20 -8.39 -2.78
N PRO A 208 -16.19 -8.94 -2.05
CA PRO A 208 -17.20 -9.82 -2.66
C PRO A 208 -18.02 -9.13 -3.75
N THR A 209 -18.31 -7.83 -3.59
CA THR A 209 -19.04 -7.05 -4.60
C THR A 209 -18.19 -6.87 -5.86
N ILE A 210 -16.89 -6.60 -5.69
CA ILE A 210 -15.93 -6.49 -6.81
C ILE A 210 -15.85 -7.82 -7.57
N TYR A 211 -15.70 -8.92 -6.83
CA TYR A 211 -15.61 -10.26 -7.41
C TYR A 211 -16.87 -10.65 -8.18
N LYS A 212 -18.06 -10.27 -7.69
CA LYS A 212 -19.32 -10.46 -8.41
C LYS A 212 -19.34 -9.73 -9.77
N ILE A 213 -18.87 -8.49 -9.83
CA ILE A 213 -18.79 -7.73 -11.09
C ILE A 213 -17.78 -8.37 -12.05
N TRP A 214 -16.65 -8.85 -11.52
CA TRP A 214 -15.65 -9.56 -12.31
C TRP A 214 -16.22 -10.84 -12.94
N LEU A 215 -16.95 -11.65 -12.16
CA LEU A 215 -17.61 -12.86 -12.67
C LEU A 215 -18.62 -12.55 -13.79
N GLN A 216 -19.36 -11.44 -13.69
CA GLN A 216 -20.26 -11.00 -14.76
C GLN A 216 -19.50 -10.68 -16.06
N LEU A 217 -18.34 -10.03 -15.94
CA LEU A 217 -17.48 -9.72 -17.08
C LEU A 217 -16.92 -11.00 -17.73
N GLU A 218 -16.50 -11.99 -16.93
CA GLU A 218 -16.08 -13.30 -17.43
C GLU A 218 -17.21 -14.06 -18.13
N GLU A 219 -18.45 -13.96 -17.62
CA GLU A 219 -19.59 -14.59 -18.26
C GLU A 219 -19.91 -13.95 -19.63
N MET A 220 -19.86 -12.63 -19.73
CA MET A 220 -20.04 -11.93 -21.01
C MET A 220 -18.94 -12.28 -22.01
N GLU A 221 -17.70 -12.46 -21.55
CA GLU A 221 -16.62 -12.94 -22.39
C GLU A 221 -16.88 -14.36 -22.92
N LYS A 222 -17.38 -15.27 -22.07
CA LYS A 222 -17.77 -16.63 -22.49
C LYS A 222 -18.87 -16.60 -23.55
N VAL A 223 -19.86 -15.70 -23.40
CA VAL A 223 -20.91 -15.50 -24.41
C VAL A 223 -20.30 -15.08 -25.75
N CYS A 224 -19.38 -14.12 -25.75
CA CYS A 224 -18.67 -13.71 -26.97
C CYS A 224 -17.87 -14.86 -27.59
N ALA A 225 -17.17 -15.65 -26.77
CA ALA A 225 -16.38 -16.79 -27.23
C ALA A 225 -17.26 -17.88 -27.88
N LYS A 226 -18.40 -18.23 -27.26
CA LYS A 226 -19.38 -19.16 -27.83
C LYS A 226 -19.91 -18.68 -29.17
N ARG A 227 -20.20 -17.38 -29.30
CA ARG A 227 -20.65 -16.77 -30.57
C ARG A 227 -19.58 -16.91 -31.65
N ILE A 228 -18.32 -16.61 -31.34
CA ILE A 228 -17.20 -16.79 -32.28
C ILE A 228 -17.12 -18.25 -32.73
N GLN A 229 -17.16 -19.20 -31.80
CA GLN A 229 -17.11 -20.62 -32.10
C GLN A 229 -18.23 -21.05 -33.05
N SER A 230 -19.49 -20.75 -32.71
CA SER A 230 -20.64 -21.06 -33.56
C SER A 230 -20.56 -20.41 -34.95
N GLY A 231 -19.97 -19.21 -35.01
CA GLY A 231 -19.76 -18.47 -36.25
C GLY A 231 -18.73 -19.13 -37.18
N ILE A 232 -17.59 -19.55 -36.63
CA ILE A 232 -16.55 -20.27 -37.37
C ILE A 232 -17.09 -21.59 -37.91
N GLU A 233 -17.86 -22.32 -37.10
CA GLU A 233 -18.51 -23.56 -37.53
C GLU A 233 -19.49 -23.32 -38.69
N ALA A 234 -20.28 -22.24 -38.63
CA ALA A 234 -21.21 -21.87 -39.70
C ALA A 234 -20.48 -21.46 -40.99
N GLU A 235 -19.39 -20.71 -40.89
CA GLU A 235 -18.56 -20.31 -42.04
C GLU A 235 -17.89 -21.52 -42.69
N SER A 236 -17.33 -22.44 -41.90
CA SER A 236 -16.77 -23.71 -42.39
C SER A 236 -17.82 -24.57 -43.11
N ARG A 237 -19.05 -24.65 -42.57
CA ARG A 237 -20.17 -25.33 -43.26
C ARG A 237 -20.48 -24.66 -44.60
N LYS A 238 -20.52 -23.32 -44.68
CA LYS A 238 -20.74 -22.63 -45.96
C LYS A 238 -19.63 -22.92 -46.97
N MET A 239 -18.37 -22.93 -46.54
CA MET A 239 -17.23 -23.24 -47.40
C MET A 239 -17.31 -24.66 -47.97
N THR A 240 -17.61 -25.66 -47.15
CA THR A 240 -17.77 -27.04 -47.64
C THR A 240 -18.93 -27.20 -48.64
N HIS A 241 -20.03 -26.46 -48.46
CA HIS A 241 -21.12 -26.44 -49.45
C HIS A 241 -20.71 -25.73 -50.75
N LEU A 242 -19.98 -24.61 -50.64
CA LEU A 242 -19.47 -23.87 -51.78
C LEU A 242 -18.49 -24.71 -52.61
N GLU A 243 -17.60 -25.46 -51.96
CA GLU A 243 -16.71 -26.43 -52.63
C GLU A 243 -17.49 -27.52 -53.37
N LYS A 244 -18.51 -28.10 -52.74
CA LYS A 244 -19.38 -29.10 -53.39
C LYS A 244 -20.11 -28.52 -54.59
N PHE A 245 -20.63 -27.29 -54.47
CA PHE A 245 -21.28 -26.58 -55.56
C PHE A 245 -20.32 -26.33 -56.71
N ASN A 246 -19.13 -25.78 -56.44
CA ASN A 246 -18.12 -25.49 -57.45
C ASN A 246 -17.68 -26.76 -58.17
N LYS A 247 -17.46 -27.89 -57.47
CA LYS A 247 -17.16 -29.18 -58.10
C LYS A 247 -18.25 -29.62 -59.08
N LYS A 248 -19.52 -29.50 -58.69
CA LYS A 248 -20.65 -29.85 -59.58
C LYS A 248 -20.81 -28.89 -60.75
N ALA A 249 -20.57 -27.60 -60.52
CA ALA A 249 -20.62 -26.58 -61.57
C ALA A 249 -19.52 -26.82 -62.62
N GLU A 250 -18.30 -27.15 -62.20
CA GLU A 250 -17.21 -27.50 -63.11
C GLU A 250 -17.51 -28.77 -63.91
N LEU A 251 -18.05 -29.82 -63.27
CA LEU A 251 -18.46 -31.04 -63.99
C LEU A 251 -19.53 -30.74 -65.05
N HIS A 252 -20.54 -29.93 -64.73
CA HIS A 252 -21.55 -29.52 -65.71
C HIS A 252 -20.96 -28.69 -66.84
N LYS A 253 -20.04 -27.79 -66.52
CA LYS A 253 -19.36 -26.95 -67.52
C LYS A 253 -18.53 -27.82 -68.49
N MET A 254 -17.82 -28.82 -67.98
CA MET A 254 -17.09 -29.79 -68.81
C MET A 254 -18.05 -30.58 -69.71
N TRP A 255 -19.17 -31.07 -69.16
CA TRP A 255 -20.18 -31.79 -69.94
C TRP A 255 -20.79 -30.93 -71.05
N LEU A 256 -21.06 -29.64 -70.78
CA LEU A 256 -21.58 -28.70 -71.80
C LEU A 256 -20.57 -28.50 -72.93
N LEU A 257 -19.28 -28.31 -72.59
CA LEU A 257 -18.21 -28.17 -73.58
C LEU A 257 -18.07 -29.42 -74.46
N GLU A 258 -18.12 -30.60 -73.86
CA GLU A 258 -18.09 -31.87 -74.60
C GLU A 258 -19.33 -32.02 -75.51
N SER A 259 -20.51 -31.63 -75.02
CA SER A 259 -21.75 -31.68 -75.79
C SER A 259 -21.73 -30.69 -76.97
N GLU A 260 -21.22 -29.48 -76.79
CA GLU A 260 -21.02 -28.50 -77.86
C GLU A 260 -20.04 -29.03 -78.91
N GLN A 261 -18.91 -29.60 -78.50
CA GLN A 261 -17.95 -30.22 -79.42
C GLN A 261 -18.58 -31.35 -80.25
N LEU A 262 -19.39 -32.20 -79.62
CA LEU A 262 -20.10 -33.27 -80.32
C LEU A 262 -21.10 -32.71 -81.34
N LEU A 263 -21.85 -31.67 -80.99
CA LEU A 263 -22.77 -30.98 -81.91
C LEU A 263 -22.04 -30.30 -83.08
N GLU A 264 -20.87 -29.71 -82.84
CA GLU A 264 -20.04 -29.16 -83.91
C GLU A 264 -19.55 -30.27 -84.85
N MET A 265 -19.09 -31.40 -84.32
CA MET A 265 -18.66 -32.54 -85.13
C MET A 265 -19.79 -33.10 -85.99
N THR A 266 -21.01 -33.24 -85.46
CA THR A 266 -22.17 -33.72 -86.23
C THR A 266 -22.61 -32.70 -87.29
N SER A 267 -22.59 -31.40 -86.98
CA SER A 267 -22.90 -30.36 -87.97
C SER A 267 -21.90 -30.31 -89.13
N GLN A 268 -20.62 -30.56 -88.86
CA GLN A 268 -19.59 -30.65 -89.89
C GLN A 268 -19.71 -31.92 -90.75
N SER A 269 -20.18 -33.03 -90.19
CA SER A 269 -20.48 -34.24 -90.98
C SER A 269 -21.71 -34.04 -91.87
N ASP A 270 -22.75 -33.38 -91.36
CA ASP A 270 -23.98 -33.10 -92.11
C ASP A 270 -23.77 -32.06 -93.24
N ALA A 271 -22.84 -31.12 -93.04
CA ALA A 271 -22.40 -30.19 -94.09
C ALA A 271 -21.57 -30.87 -95.20
N ARG A 272 -20.94 -32.03 -94.93
CA ARG A 272 -20.22 -32.82 -95.94
C ARG A 272 -21.11 -33.78 -96.73
N THR A 273 -22.31 -34.08 -96.22
CA THR A 273 -23.27 -35.02 -96.84
C THR A 273 -24.44 -34.31 -97.55
N SER A 274 -24.50 -32.98 -97.55
CA SER A 274 -25.46 -32.19 -98.33
C SER A 274 -25.00 -32.05 -99.79
N PRO A 275 -25.71 -32.61 -100.80
CA PRO A 275 -25.30 -32.54 -102.20
C PRO A 275 -25.70 -31.21 -102.87
N CYS A 276 -24.79 -30.65 -103.68
CA CYS A 276 -25.17 -29.93 -104.91
C CYS A 276 -25.33 -30.93 -106.05
#